data_AF-A0AB34K1E5-F1
#
_entry.id   AF-A0AB34K1E5-F1
#
_cell.length_a   1.000
_cell.length_b   1.000
_cell.length_c   1.000
_cell.angle_alpha   90.00
_cell.angle_beta   90.00
_cell.angle_gamma   90.00
#
_symmetry.space_group_name_H-M   'P 1'
#
loop_
_entity.id
_entity.type
_entity.pdbx_description
1 polymer ?
#
loop_
_entity_poly.entity_id
_entity_poly.type
_entity_poly.pdbx_seq_one_letter_code
_entity_poly.pdbx_strand_id
1 'polypeptide(L)'
;MVEALGNIELSSRVITPASAAGRLHHIDARYAELKTALKPIDVGSETHQLLAQYIANIYAATHSEYALELLQAFELAREGEGETFRDVGNRKLLWHGSRLSIWVGILSGGLRIATPAHT
;
A
#
# COMPACT_ATOMS: atom_id res chain seq x y z
N MET A 1 -9.87 13.08 -10.41
CA MET A 1 -9.75 14.16 -9.39
C MET A 1 -10.60 13.86 -8.16
N VAL A 2 -11.89 13.51 -8.34
CA VAL A 2 -12.83 13.17 -7.26
C VAL A 2 -12.37 11.96 -6.41
N GLU A 3 -11.88 10.89 -7.04
CA GLU A 3 -11.38 9.71 -6.30
C GLU A 3 -10.19 10.02 -5.39
N ALA A 4 -9.26 10.87 -5.86
CA ALA A 4 -8.12 11.29 -5.06
C ALA A 4 -8.58 12.08 -3.83
N LEU A 5 -9.61 12.92 -3.97
CA LEU A 5 -10.20 13.67 -2.86
C LEU A 5 -10.90 12.74 -1.85
N GLY A 6 -11.64 11.73 -2.32
CA GLY A 6 -12.24 10.72 -1.45
C GLY A 6 -11.20 9.94 -0.65
N ASN A 7 -10.08 9.55 -1.28
CA ASN A 7 -8.98 8.86 -0.59
C ASN A 7 -8.25 9.77 0.40
N ILE A 8 -8.12 11.07 0.10
CA ILE A 8 -7.57 12.06 1.03
C ILE A 8 -8.49 12.24 2.24
N GLU A 9 -9.80 12.31 2.04
CA GLU A 9 -10.78 12.41 3.13
C GLU A 9 -10.75 11.18 4.05
N LEU A 10 -10.61 9.97 3.48
CA LEU A 10 -10.46 8.76 4.27
C LEU A 10 -9.15 8.76 5.08
N SER A 11 -8.06 9.19 4.45
CA SER A 11 -6.76 9.31 5.12
C SER A 11 -6.81 10.35 6.24
N SER A 12 -7.53 11.47 6.08
CA SER A 12 -7.67 12.49 7.12
C SER A 12 -8.51 12.03 8.31
N ARG A 13 -9.53 11.20 8.08
CA ARG A 13 -10.32 10.56 9.16
C ARG A 13 -9.46 9.64 10.02
N VAL A 14 -8.57 8.86 9.39
CA VAL A 14 -7.58 8.04 10.11
C VAL A 14 -6.62 8.93 10.91
N ILE A 15 -6.17 10.06 10.36
CA ILE A 15 -5.22 10.98 11.04
C ILE A 15 -5.88 11.82 12.16
N THR A 16 -7.22 11.82 12.28
CA THR A 16 -7.89 12.58 13.35
C THR A 16 -7.65 11.88 14.70
N PRO A 17 -7.16 12.57 15.74
CA PRO A 17 -6.85 11.93 17.02
C PRO A 17 -8.12 11.44 17.71
N ALA A 18 -8.29 10.12 17.81
CA ALA A 18 -9.04 9.55 18.90
C ALA A 18 -8.19 9.74 20.16
N SER A 19 -8.76 10.38 21.19
CA SER A 19 -8.10 10.62 22.47
C SER A 19 -7.74 9.29 23.15
N ALA A 20 -6.55 8.76 22.88
CA ALA A 20 -6.01 7.59 23.56
C ALA A 20 -5.07 8.06 24.68
N ALA A 21 -5.57 7.91 25.91
CA ALA A 21 -4.82 8.11 27.13
C ALA A 21 -3.65 7.10 27.24
N GLY A 22 -2.44 7.61 27.47
CA GLY A 22 -1.35 6.86 28.09
C GLY A 22 -0.28 6.24 27.17
N ARG A 23 0.97 6.64 27.43
CA ARG A 23 2.27 5.97 27.19
C ARG A 23 2.67 5.44 25.80
N LEU A 24 1.78 5.34 24.81
CA LEU A 24 2.15 4.89 23.47
C LEU A 24 2.69 6.05 22.62
N HIS A 25 3.70 5.80 21.79
CA HIS A 25 4.21 6.82 20.86
C HIS A 25 3.12 7.13 19.81
N HIS A 26 2.95 8.42 19.48
CA HIS A 26 1.91 8.86 18.57
C HIS A 26 1.96 8.20 17.18
N ILE A 27 3.15 7.84 16.67
CA ILE A 27 3.31 7.13 15.39
C ILE A 27 2.77 5.70 15.51
N ASP A 28 3.03 5.03 16.63
CA ASP A 28 2.58 3.65 16.85
C ASP A 28 1.06 3.59 16.94
N ALA A 29 0.43 4.61 17.55
CA ALA A 29 -1.03 4.74 17.56
C ALA A 29 -1.60 4.87 16.14
N ARG A 30 -0.99 5.69 15.27
CA ARG A 30 -1.40 5.83 13.86
C ARG A 30 -1.15 4.58 13.04
N TYR A 31 -0.03 3.91 13.29
CA TYR A 31 0.28 2.66 12.63
C TYR A 31 -0.76 1.58 13.00
N ALA A 32 -1.17 1.51 14.26
CA ALA A 32 -2.22 0.57 14.70
C ALA A 32 -3.57 0.82 14.00
N GLU A 33 -3.92 2.09 13.71
CA GLU A 33 -5.14 2.45 12.97
C GLU A 33 -5.13 1.94 11.52
N LEU A 34 -3.96 1.64 10.93
CA LEU A 34 -3.85 1.06 9.59
C LEU A 34 -4.32 -0.39 9.50
N LYS A 35 -4.39 -1.11 10.65
CA LYS A 35 -4.77 -2.54 10.69
C LYS A 35 -4.03 -3.40 9.67
N THR A 36 -2.76 -3.06 9.46
CA THR A 36 -1.90 -3.68 8.45
C THR A 36 -0.52 -3.88 9.04
N ALA A 37 -0.03 -5.12 9.02
CA ALA A 37 1.33 -5.43 9.40
C ALA A 37 2.26 -5.13 8.20
N LEU A 38 3.23 -4.25 8.43
CA LEU A 38 4.34 -3.93 7.55
C LEU A 38 5.62 -4.53 8.15
N LYS A 39 6.25 -5.46 7.45
CA LYS A 39 7.55 -6.04 7.85
C LYS A 39 8.62 -5.67 6.83
N PRO A 40 9.75 -5.07 7.24
CA PRO A 40 10.82 -4.77 6.30
C PRO A 40 11.39 -6.06 5.72
N ILE A 41 11.60 -6.08 4.41
CA ILE A 41 12.29 -7.16 3.72
C ILE A 41 13.77 -6.86 3.72
N ASP A 42 14.58 -7.83 4.13
CA ASP A 42 16.03 -7.66 4.24
C ASP A 42 16.70 -7.47 2.89
N VAL A 43 17.64 -6.53 2.85
CA VAL A 43 18.42 -6.18 1.65
C VAL A 43 19.43 -7.28 1.41
N GLY A 44 19.15 -8.13 0.43
CA GLY A 44 19.96 -9.31 0.11
C GLY A 44 19.20 -10.62 0.18
N SER A 45 18.00 -10.61 0.78
CA SER A 45 17.08 -11.76 0.73
C SER A 45 16.71 -12.12 -0.71
N GLU A 46 16.37 -13.40 -0.94
CA GLU A 46 15.91 -13.89 -2.25
C GLU A 46 14.69 -13.09 -2.74
N THR A 47 13.75 -12.78 -1.84
CA THR A 47 12.57 -11.95 -2.15
C THR A 47 12.97 -10.55 -2.59
N HIS A 48 13.93 -9.91 -1.94
CA HIS A 48 14.43 -8.60 -2.34
C HIS A 48 15.06 -8.65 -3.75
N GLN A 49 15.88 -9.66 -4.01
CA GLN A 49 16.50 -9.86 -5.33
C GLN A 49 15.46 -10.09 -6.43
N LEU A 50 14.43 -10.89 -6.14
CA LEU A 50 13.33 -11.14 -7.07
C LEU A 50 12.56 -9.86 -7.40
N LEU A 51 12.28 -9.02 -6.40
CA LEU A 51 11.63 -7.72 -6.60
C LEU A 51 12.49 -6.78 -7.45
N ALA A 52 13.79 -6.69 -7.16
CA ALA A 52 14.72 -5.87 -7.95
C ALA A 52 14.76 -6.33 -9.42
N GLN A 53 14.83 -7.65 -9.65
CA GLN A 53 14.79 -8.22 -10.99
C GLN A 53 13.44 -7.94 -11.68
N TYR A 54 12.33 -8.04 -10.95
CA TYR A 54 11.02 -7.78 -11.52
C TYR A 54 10.90 -6.32 -11.98
N ILE A 55 11.38 -5.36 -11.17
CA ILE A 55 11.43 -3.93 -11.52
C ILE A 55 12.29 -3.71 -12.78
N ALA A 56 13.48 -4.31 -12.83
CA ALA A 56 14.39 -4.16 -13.97
C ALA A 56 13.77 -4.69 -15.28
N ASN A 57 13.03 -5.81 -15.21
CA ASN A 57 12.44 -6.45 -16.39
C ASN A 57 11.26 -5.69 -16.98
N ILE A 58 10.53 -4.93 -16.17
CA ILE A 58 9.36 -4.17 -16.63
C ILE A 58 9.70 -2.75 -17.09
N TYR A 59 10.97 -2.36 -17.00
CA TYR A 59 11.43 -1.05 -17.44
C TYR A 59 11.25 -0.91 -18.95
N ALA A 60 10.18 -0.24 -19.37
CA ALA A 60 9.83 -0.08 -20.77
C ALA A 60 10.71 0.99 -21.42
N ALA A 61 11.21 0.70 -22.63
CA ALA A 61 12.08 1.59 -23.40
C ALA A 61 11.45 2.97 -23.69
N THR A 62 10.12 3.09 -23.61
CA THR A 62 9.38 4.33 -23.84
C THR A 62 9.29 5.25 -22.61
N HIS A 63 9.73 4.81 -21.44
CA HIS A 63 9.73 5.58 -20.18
C HIS A 63 11.16 5.75 -19.64
N SER A 64 12.10 6.10 -20.53
CA SER A 64 13.54 6.21 -20.21
C SER A 64 13.96 7.53 -19.53
N GLU A 65 13.00 8.39 -19.20
CA GLU A 65 13.26 9.72 -18.62
C GLU A 65 13.75 9.65 -17.16
N TYR A 66 13.54 8.52 -16.49
CA TYR A 66 13.96 8.30 -15.10
C TYR A 66 14.36 6.85 -14.88
N ALA A 67 15.34 6.62 -13.99
CA ALA A 67 15.66 5.29 -13.50
C ALA A 67 14.89 4.99 -12.21
N LEU A 68 14.57 3.72 -11.98
CA LEU A 68 13.99 3.25 -10.73
C LEU A 68 15.05 2.57 -9.88
N GLU A 69 15.10 2.93 -8.61
CA GLU A 69 15.95 2.30 -7.60
C GLU A 69 15.07 1.73 -6.49
N LEU A 70 15.27 0.46 -6.15
CA LEU A 70 14.58 -0.18 -5.03
C LEU A 70 15.28 0.20 -3.71
N LEU A 71 14.75 1.20 -3.01
CA LEU A 71 15.32 1.67 -1.74
C LEU A 71 14.90 0.79 -0.55
N GLN A 72 13.61 0.44 -0.48
CA GLN A 72 13.03 -0.36 0.59
C GLN A 72 11.90 -1.22 0.05
N ALA A 73 11.74 -2.40 0.64
CA ALA A 73 10.63 -3.30 0.38
C ALA A 73 10.01 -3.74 1.71
N PHE A 74 8.69 -3.89 1.72
CA PHE A 74 7.93 -4.31 2.89
C PHE A 74 6.99 -5.45 2.51
N GLU A 75 6.96 -6.50 3.31
CA GLU A 75 5.90 -7.49 3.30
C GLU A 75 4.68 -6.91 4.02
N LEU A 76 3.51 -7.08 3.40
CA LEU A 76 2.24 -6.51 3.82
C LEU A 76 1.26 -7.63 4.19
N ALA A 77 0.65 -7.52 5.36
CA ALA A 77 -0.49 -8.37 5.74
C ALA A 77 -1.60 -7.51 6.36
N ARG A 78 -2.67 -7.29 5.60
CA ARG A 78 -3.84 -6.54 6.05
C ARG A 78 -4.82 -7.45 6.78
N GLU A 79 -5.38 -6.96 7.88
CA GLU A 79 -6.33 -7.72 8.70
C GLU A 79 -7.54 -8.20 7.88
N GLY A 80 -7.84 -9.50 7.93
CA GLY A 80 -8.96 -10.13 7.22
C GLY A 80 -8.82 -10.29 5.70
N GLU A 81 -7.77 -9.75 5.06
CA GLU A 81 -7.61 -9.82 3.60
C GLU A 81 -7.33 -11.25 3.11
N GLY A 82 -6.48 -12.00 3.83
CA GLY A 82 -6.19 -13.40 3.51
C GLY A 82 -7.42 -14.31 3.58
N GLU A 83 -8.35 -14.02 4.50
CA GLU A 83 -9.59 -14.80 4.68
C GLU A 83 -10.62 -14.53 3.59
N THR A 84 -10.61 -13.32 3.01
CA THR A 84 -11.55 -12.91 1.97
C THR A 84 -11.02 -13.17 0.56
N PHE A 85 -9.72 -13.46 0.41
CA PHE A 85 -9.10 -13.78 -0.87
C PHE A 85 -9.65 -15.09 -1.43
N ARG A 86 -10.17 -15.04 -2.66
CA ARG A 86 -10.66 -16.23 -3.38
C ARG A 86 -9.65 -16.63 -4.44
N ASP A 87 -9.12 -17.84 -4.35
CA ASP A 87 -8.31 -18.40 -5.42
C ASP A 87 -9.22 -18.89 -6.56
N VAL A 88 -9.04 -18.28 -7.74
CA VAL A 88 -9.77 -18.61 -8.98
C VAL A 88 -8.83 -19.19 -10.05
N GLY A 89 -7.58 -19.52 -9.69
CA GLY A 89 -6.53 -19.94 -10.61
C GLY A 89 -5.80 -18.77 -11.30
N ASN A 90 -4.71 -19.09 -12.01
CA ASN A 90 -3.86 -18.14 -12.76
C ASN A 90 -3.41 -16.92 -11.92
N ARG A 91 -2.89 -17.18 -10.72
CA ARG A 91 -2.42 -16.13 -9.82
C ARG A 91 -1.17 -15.45 -10.38
N LYS A 92 -1.18 -14.12 -10.38
CA LYS A 92 -0.05 -13.28 -10.81
C LYS A 92 0.21 -12.19 -9.78
N LEU A 93 1.48 -11.87 -9.60
CA LEU A 93 1.91 -10.66 -8.90
C LEU A 93 1.96 -9.51 -9.92
N LEU A 94 1.33 -8.39 -9.62
CA LEU A 94 1.23 -7.23 -10.50
C LEU A 94 1.54 -5.94 -9.76
N TRP A 95 2.03 -4.94 -10.48
CA TRP A 95 2.32 -3.62 -9.93
C TRP A 95 1.06 -2.75 -9.87
N HIS A 96 0.90 -2.04 -8.76
CA HIS A 96 -0.11 -0.98 -8.61
C HIS A 96 0.58 0.29 -8.08
N GLY A 97 0.75 1.27 -8.96
CA GLY A 97 1.31 2.58 -8.61
C GLY A 97 0.21 3.54 -8.16
N SER A 98 0.42 4.23 -7.04
CA SER A 98 -0.52 5.19 -6.46
C SER A 98 0.23 6.38 -5.85
N ARG A 99 -0.42 7.56 -5.81
CA ARG A 99 0.18 8.78 -5.21
C ARG A 99 0.45 8.56 -3.72
N LEU A 100 1.51 9.17 -3.18
CA LEU A 100 1.88 9.00 -1.77
C LEU A 100 0.71 9.32 -0.81
N SER A 101 -0.06 10.37 -1.12
CA SER A 101 -1.17 10.87 -0.30
C SER A 101 -2.34 9.90 -0.12
N ILE A 102 -2.42 8.82 -0.91
CA ILE A 102 -3.54 7.86 -0.86
C ILE A 102 -3.17 6.51 -0.22
N TRP A 103 -1.89 6.29 0.10
CA TRP A 103 -1.45 5.01 0.67
C TRP A 103 -2.03 4.73 2.05
N VAL A 104 -2.27 5.74 2.89
CA VAL A 104 -2.96 5.54 4.19
C VAL A 104 -4.35 4.93 3.97
N GLY A 105 -5.11 5.43 3.00
CA GLY A 105 -6.41 4.88 2.63
C GLY A 105 -6.34 3.46 2.06
N ILE A 106 -5.33 3.17 1.22
CA ILE A 106 -5.13 1.83 0.63
C ILE A 106 -4.73 0.81 1.71
N LEU A 107 -3.82 1.17 2.61
CA LEU A 107 -3.37 0.26 3.68
C LEU A 107 -4.51 -0.02 4.66
N SER A 108 -5.21 1.01 5.12
CA SER A 108 -6.33 0.84 6.06
C SER A 108 -7.58 0.20 5.44
N GLY A 109 -7.84 0.45 4.15
CA GLY A 109 -9.12 0.17 3.51
C GLY A 109 -9.09 -0.78 2.31
N GLY A 110 -7.91 -1.25 1.90
CA GLY A 110 -7.72 -2.04 0.69
C GLY A 110 -7.84 -1.22 -0.61
N LEU A 111 -7.53 -1.86 -1.73
CA LEU A 111 -7.81 -1.30 -3.06
C LEU A 111 -9.32 -1.30 -3.32
N ARG A 112 -9.86 -0.16 -3.73
CA ARG A 112 -11.29 0.03 -3.98
C ARG A 112 -11.57 0.22 -5.45
N ILE A 113 -12.70 -0.32 -5.89
CA ILE A 113 -13.26 -0.03 -7.21
C ILE A 113 -13.89 1.36 -7.13
N ALA A 114 -13.68 2.16 -8.18
CA ALA A 114 -14.38 3.42 -8.37
C ALA A 114 -15.89 3.22 -8.18
N THR A 115 -16.50 3.95 -7.24
CA THR A 115 -17.96 3.96 -7.14
C THR A 115 -18.55 4.61 -8.39
N PRO A 116 -19.64 4.07 -8.99
CA PRO A 116 -20.33 4.76 -10.07
C PRO A 116 -20.76 6.14 -9.58
N ALA A 117 -20.49 7.18 -10.37
CA ALA A 117 -21.04 8.49 -10.07
C ALA A 117 -22.56 8.40 -10.13
N HIS A 118 -23.25 8.63 -9.01
CA HIS A 118 -24.68 8.87 -9.02
C HIS A 118 -24.94 10.06 -9.95
N THR A 119 -25.74 9.82 -10.99
CA THR A 119 -26.24 10.84 -11.91
C THR A 119 -27.35 11.63 -11.26
#